data_AF-Q1QKQ9-F1
#
_entry.id   AF-Q1QKQ9-F1
#
_cell.length_a   1.000
_cell.length_b   1.000
_cell.length_c   1.000
_cell.angle_alpha   90.00
_cell.angle_beta   90.00
_cell.angle_gamma   90.00
#
_symmetry.space_group_name_H-M   'P 1'
#
loop_
_entity.id
_entity.type
_entity.pdbx_description
1 polymer ?
#
loop_
_entity_poly.entity_id
_entity_poly.type
_entity_poly.pdbx_seq_one_letter_code
_entity_poly.pdbx_strand_id
1 'polypeptide(L)'
;MNVGWAPSKDERLLAVKGDGASFQEACERLGVSRSAAIGRYHRIKGTVFPSQAQRRARQAEETRRQRRIKSEREKVHAAILDAMEEAINNGMKRNDAIVSAAKAKCPIGLVAKRLQLSRQRVDKILRDYEVAFGNKSNHP
;
A
#
# COMPACT_ATOMS: atom_id res chain seq x y z
N MET A 1 16.19 -16.77 20.37
CA MET A 1 15.31 -16.40 21.50
C MET A 1 15.07 -14.90 21.46
N ASN A 2 13.83 -14.46 21.19
CA ASN A 2 13.47 -13.05 21.24
C ASN A 2 13.25 -12.71 22.73
N VAL A 3 14.31 -12.26 23.41
CA VAL A 3 14.23 -11.88 24.84
C VAL A 3 13.41 -10.60 24.90
N GLY A 4 12.09 -10.76 25.04
CA GLY A 4 11.14 -9.65 25.11
C GLY A 4 11.51 -8.70 26.25
N TRP A 5 11.50 -7.40 25.96
CA TRP A 5 11.60 -6.37 26.99
C TRP A 5 10.35 -6.44 27.86
N ALA A 6 10.50 -6.93 29.09
CA ALA A 6 9.44 -6.90 30.10
C ALA A 6 9.35 -5.49 30.73
N PRO A 7 8.16 -5.02 31.16
CA PRO A 7 8.00 -3.74 31.83
C PRO A 7 8.96 -3.55 33.03
N SER A 8 9.19 -4.61 33.81
CA SER A 8 10.13 -4.60 34.94
C SER A 8 11.59 -4.35 34.53
N LYS A 9 12.00 -4.75 33.31
CA LYS A 9 13.33 -4.42 32.77
C LYS A 9 13.41 -2.97 32.32
N ASP A 10 12.31 -2.39 31.84
CA ASP A 10 12.26 -0.98 31.46
C ASP A 10 12.38 -0.08 32.69
N GLU A 11 11.66 -0.40 33.77
CA GLU A 11 11.76 0.32 35.05
C GLU A 11 13.19 0.27 35.60
N ARG A 12 13.81 -0.92 35.60
CA ARG A 12 15.21 -1.06 36.02
C ARG A 12 16.17 -0.28 35.12
N LEU A 13 15.95 -0.27 33.81
CA LEU A 13 16.76 0.53 32.88
C LEU A 13 16.63 2.03 33.16
N LEU A 14 15.42 2.52 33.45
CA LEU A 14 15.19 3.90 33.83
C LEU A 14 15.85 4.24 35.17
N ALA A 15 15.72 3.37 36.17
CA ALA A 15 16.32 3.55 37.49
C ALA A 15 17.84 3.65 37.40
N VAL A 16 18.49 2.65 36.78
CA VAL A 16 19.95 2.61 36.61
C VAL A 16 20.46 3.83 35.82
N LYS A 17 19.72 4.29 34.80
CA LYS A 17 20.10 5.51 34.07
C LYS A 17 19.84 6.79 34.86
N GLY A 18 18.85 6.81 35.75
CA GLY A 18 18.54 7.90 36.67
C GLY A 18 19.62 8.07 37.74
N ASP A 19 20.24 6.96 38.17
CA ASP A 19 21.37 6.94 39.12
C ASP A 19 22.70 7.40 38.48
N GLY A 20 22.68 7.86 37.23
CA GLY A 20 23.86 8.36 36.53
C GLY A 20 24.72 7.31 35.84
N ALA A 21 24.37 6.01 35.92
CA ALA A 21 25.17 4.96 35.29
C ALA A 21 25.23 5.10 33.76
N SER A 22 26.35 4.68 33.17
CA SER A 22 26.54 4.59 31.72
C SER A 22 25.68 3.47 31.10
N PHE A 23 25.51 3.50 29.78
CA PHE A 23 24.81 2.41 29.07
C PHE A 23 25.56 1.07 29.10
N GLN A 24 26.87 1.10 29.33
CA GLN A 24 27.69 -0.10 29.48
C GLN A 24 27.37 -0.78 30.82
N GLU A 25 27.38 -0.02 31.90
CA GLU A 25 27.03 -0.53 33.23
C GLU A 25 25.56 -0.98 33.28
N ALA A 26 24.66 -0.24 32.64
CA ALA A 26 23.26 -0.62 32.55
C ALA A 26 23.06 -1.95 31.81
N CYS A 27 23.83 -2.21 30.74
CA CYS A 27 23.68 -3.43 29.95
C CYS A 27 24.23 -4.66 30.68
N GLU A 28 25.32 -4.50 31.43
CA GLU A 28 25.89 -5.52 32.32
C GLU A 28 24.90 -5.88 33.44
N ARG A 29 24.28 -4.88 34.09
CA ARG A 29 23.27 -5.09 35.15
C ARG A 29 21.97 -5.74 34.66
N LEU A 30 21.61 -5.53 33.39
CA LEU A 30 20.34 -6.00 32.81
C LEU A 30 20.49 -7.27 31.96
N GLY A 31 21.71 -7.71 31.66
CA GLY A 31 21.99 -8.84 30.79
C GLY A 31 21.50 -8.62 29.36
N VAL A 32 21.68 -7.41 28.82
CA VAL A 32 21.28 -7.05 27.45
C VAL A 32 22.47 -6.48 26.68
N SER A 33 22.38 -6.37 25.36
CA SER A 33 23.40 -5.65 24.60
C SER A 33 23.30 -4.14 24.84
N ARG A 34 24.43 -3.43 24.78
CA ARG A 34 24.49 -1.98 24.88
C ARG A 34 23.57 -1.28 23.87
N SER A 35 23.54 -1.76 22.63
CA SER A 35 22.67 -1.23 21.57
C SER A 35 21.18 -1.42 21.88
N ALA A 36 20.81 -2.55 22.50
CA ALA A 36 19.44 -2.79 22.94
C ALA A 36 19.05 -1.84 24.08
N ALA A 37 19.92 -1.64 25.08
CA ALA A 37 19.68 -0.72 26.19
C ALA A 37 19.53 0.74 25.72
N ILE A 38 20.43 1.22 24.86
CA ILE A 38 20.35 2.58 24.26
C ILE A 38 19.04 2.74 23.50
N GLY A 39 18.76 1.81 22.58
CA GLY A 39 17.57 1.87 21.74
C GLY A 39 16.27 1.77 22.54
N ARG A 40 16.25 1.02 23.65
CA ARG A 40 15.08 0.90 24.53
C ARG A 40 14.90 2.14 25.40
N TYR A 41 15.97 2.65 26.02
CA TYR A 41 15.92 3.84 26.87
C TYR A 41 15.30 5.04 26.14
N HIS A 42 15.78 5.32 24.92
CA HIS A 42 15.21 6.41 24.13
C HIS A 42 13.78 6.15 23.67
N ARG A 43 13.39 4.89 23.45
CA ARG A 43 11.99 4.52 23.18
C ARG A 43 11.10 4.77 24.40
N ILE A 44 11.53 4.39 25.61
CA ILE A 44 10.79 4.62 26.86
C ILE A 44 10.66 6.13 27.13
N LYS A 45 11.74 6.89 26.95
CA LYS A 45 11.74 8.36 27.12
C LYS A 45 11.01 9.11 26.01
N GLY A 46 10.48 8.42 24.99
CA GLY A 46 9.81 9.05 23.85
C GLY A 46 10.72 9.94 23.00
N THR A 47 12.04 9.77 23.08
CA THR A 47 12.98 10.60 22.31
C THR A 47 12.84 10.28 20.82
N VAL A 48 12.41 11.27 20.04
CA VAL A 48 12.39 11.17 18.58
C VAL A 48 13.72 11.69 18.04
N PHE A 49 14.53 10.79 17.50
CA PHE A 49 15.76 11.21 16.83
C PHE A 49 15.44 11.93 15.50
N PRO A 50 16.23 12.94 15.09
CA PRO A 50 16.03 13.65 13.83
C PRO A 50 15.91 12.72 12.61
N SER A 51 16.73 11.66 12.55
CA SER A 51 16.68 10.65 11.50
C SER A 51 15.36 9.88 11.47
N GLN A 52 14.75 9.62 12.63
CA GLN A 52 13.44 8.97 12.72
C GLN A 52 12.32 9.92 12.29
N ALA A 53 12.40 11.20 12.67
CA ALA A 53 11.46 12.22 12.22
C ALA A 53 11.49 12.39 10.69
N GLN A 54 12.69 12.52 10.11
CA GLN A 54 12.86 12.60 8.65
C GLN A 54 12.33 11.36 7.94
N ARG A 55 12.62 10.15 8.45
CA ARG A 55 12.09 8.90 7.88
C ARG A 55 10.57 8.86 7.90
N ARG A 56 9.95 9.25 9.03
CA ARG A 56 8.48 9.31 9.16
C ARG A 56 7.87 10.32 8.18
N ALA A 57 8.49 11.49 8.05
CA ALA A 57 8.06 12.52 7.10
C ALA A 57 8.09 11.99 5.66
N ARG A 58 9.20 11.37 5.25
CA ARG A 58 9.34 10.76 3.91
C ARG A 58 8.33 9.66 3.65
N GLN A 59 8.09 8.78 4.63
CA GLN A 59 7.08 7.72 4.52
C GLN A 59 5.66 8.29 4.41
N ALA A 60 5.35 9.33 5.18
CA ALA A 60 4.06 10.00 5.12
C ALA A 60 3.84 10.68 3.77
N GLU A 61 4.87 11.34 3.23
CA GLU A 61 4.84 11.97 1.91
C GLU A 61 4.63 10.94 0.80
N GLU A 62 5.40 9.84 0.79
CA GLU A 62 5.23 8.77 -0.19
C GLU A 62 3.84 8.14 -0.10
N THR A 63 3.32 7.94 1.11
CA THR A 63 1.95 7.44 1.30
C THR A 63 0.90 8.41 0.74
N ARG A 64 1.06 9.71 0.98
CA ARG A 64 0.17 10.75 0.42
C ARG A 64 0.24 10.76 -1.10
N ARG A 65 1.45 10.68 -1.67
CA ARG A 65 1.68 10.60 -3.11
C ARG A 65 1.00 9.38 -3.73
N GLN A 66 1.18 8.20 -3.13
CA GLN A 66 0.53 6.97 -3.60
C GLN A 66 -1.00 7.05 -3.52
N ARG A 67 -1.54 7.62 -2.43
CA ARG A 67 -2.99 7.86 -2.30
C ARG A 67 -3.51 8.79 -3.38
N ARG A 68 -2.78 9.87 -3.68
CA ARG A 68 -3.16 10.82 -4.74
C ARG A 68 -3.19 10.15 -6.11
N ILE A 69 -2.11 9.44 -6.48
CA ILE A 69 -2.02 8.71 -7.74
C ILE A 69 -3.16 7.67 -7.85
N LYS A 70 -3.44 6.94 -6.77
CA LYS A 70 -4.53 5.98 -6.73
C LYS A 70 -5.88 6.65 -6.95
N SER A 71 -6.15 7.76 -6.26
CA SER A 71 -7.40 8.51 -6.41
C SER A 71 -7.59 9.06 -7.83
N GLU A 72 -6.52 9.59 -8.44
CA GLU A 72 -6.56 10.07 -9.82
C GLU A 72 -6.88 8.93 -10.80
N ARG A 73 -6.25 7.76 -10.64
CA ARG A 73 -6.55 6.56 -11.45
C ARG A 73 -7.98 6.08 -11.27
N GLU A 74 -8.48 6.07 -10.04
CA GLU A 74 -9.87 5.69 -9.74
C GLU A 74 -10.88 6.61 -10.44
N LYS A 75 -10.64 7.91 -10.46
CA LYS A 75 -11.48 8.88 -11.18
C LYS A 75 -11.49 8.63 -12.70
N VAL A 76 -10.31 8.40 -13.28
CA VAL A 76 -10.19 8.09 -14.71
C VAL A 76 -10.94 6.80 -15.05
N HIS A 77 -10.77 5.74 -14.25
CA HIS A 77 -11.47 4.48 -14.48
C HIS A 77 -12.98 4.60 -14.27
N ALA A 78 -13.43 5.40 -13.29
CA ALA A 78 -14.86 5.68 -13.10
C ALA A 78 -15.46 6.33 -14.34
N ALA A 79 -14.82 7.38 -14.88
CA ALA A 79 -15.28 8.05 -16.10
C ALA A 79 -15.35 7.10 -17.31
N ILE A 80 -14.37 6.19 -17.46
CA ILE A 80 -14.40 5.19 -18.54
C ILE A 80 -15.58 4.22 -18.38
N LEU A 81 -15.86 3.78 -17.14
CA LEU A 81 -16.97 2.86 -16.88
C LEU A 81 -18.32 3.55 -17.11
N ASP A 82 -18.47 4.81 -16.71
CA ASP A 82 -19.70 5.56 -16.90
C ASP A 82 -19.94 5.81 -18.41
N ALA A 83 -18.91 6.19 -19.16
CA ALA A 83 -18.99 6.31 -20.63
C ALA A 83 -19.30 4.97 -21.31
N MET A 84 -18.79 3.86 -20.79
CA MET A 84 -19.11 2.51 -21.29
C MET A 84 -20.59 2.18 -21.08
N GLU A 85 -21.16 2.48 -19.90
CA GLU A 85 -22.57 2.27 -19.60
C GLU A 85 -23.48 3.16 -20.44
N GLU A 86 -23.13 4.43 -20.59
CA GLU A 86 -23.84 5.35 -21.49
C GLU A 86 -23.85 4.86 -22.93
N ALA A 87 -22.72 4.35 -23.43
CA ALA A 87 -22.65 3.77 -24.77
C ALA A 87 -23.60 2.57 -24.92
N ILE A 88 -23.66 1.70 -23.92
CA ILE A 88 -24.59 0.56 -23.90
C ILE A 88 -26.04 1.04 -23.91
N ASN A 89 -26.37 2.03 -23.08
CA ASN A 89 -27.71 2.61 -22.98
C ASN A 89 -28.12 3.29 -24.29
N ASN A 90 -27.17 3.87 -25.02
CA ASN A 90 -27.36 4.45 -26.34
C ASN A 90 -27.43 3.41 -27.49
N GLY A 91 -27.46 2.12 -27.17
CA GLY A 91 -27.65 1.04 -28.13
C GLY A 91 -26.36 0.41 -28.68
N MET A 92 -25.19 0.78 -28.16
CA MET A 92 -23.94 0.08 -28.50
C MET A 92 -23.99 -1.37 -27.99
N LYS A 93 -23.55 -2.32 -28.81
CA LYS A 93 -23.42 -3.72 -28.37
C LYS A 93 -22.46 -3.80 -27.18
N ARG A 94 -22.87 -4.49 -26.13
CA ARG A 94 -22.09 -4.65 -24.89
C ARG A 94 -20.65 -5.07 -25.13
N ASN A 95 -20.40 -6.02 -26.04
CA ASN A 95 -19.04 -6.49 -26.32
C ASN A 95 -18.16 -5.39 -26.93
N ASP A 96 -18.72 -4.56 -27.80
CA ASP A 96 -17.99 -3.43 -28.41
C ASP A 96 -17.71 -2.34 -27.35
N ALA A 97 -18.65 -2.09 -26.45
CA ALA A 97 -18.46 -1.19 -25.32
C ALA A 97 -17.36 -1.70 -24.35
N ILE A 98 -17.33 -3.01 -24.07
CA ILE A 98 -16.26 -3.65 -23.28
C ILE A 98 -14.90 -3.45 -23.95
N VAL A 99 -14.81 -3.68 -25.26
CA VAL A 99 -13.57 -3.48 -26.03
C VAL A 99 -13.14 -2.02 -25.99
N SER A 100 -14.08 -1.08 -26.11
CA SER A 100 -13.81 0.36 -26.00
C SER A 100 -13.21 0.73 -24.64
N ALA A 101 -13.82 0.27 -23.54
CA ALA A 101 -13.32 0.49 -22.19
C ALA A 101 -11.91 -0.11 -21.98
N ALA A 102 -11.67 -1.28 -22.57
CA ALA A 102 -10.38 -1.97 -22.48
C ALA A 102 -9.29 -1.26 -23.32
N LYS A 103 -9.64 -0.70 -24.49
CA LYS A 103 -8.77 0.19 -25.28
C LYS A 103 -8.42 1.48 -24.52
N ALA A 104 -9.37 2.01 -23.74
CA ALA A 104 -9.14 3.11 -22.81
C ALA A 104 -8.34 2.73 -21.54
N LYS A 105 -7.77 1.52 -21.50
CA LYS A 105 -6.92 1.01 -20.40
C LYS A 105 -7.66 0.87 -19.07
N CYS A 106 -8.98 0.68 -19.09
CA CYS A 106 -9.70 0.29 -17.89
C CYS A 106 -9.33 -1.16 -17.50
N PRO A 107 -8.98 -1.43 -16.23
CA PRO A 107 -8.74 -2.78 -15.75
C PRO A 107 -9.92 -3.72 -16.00
N ILE A 108 -9.65 -4.92 -16.52
CA ILE A 108 -10.66 -5.96 -16.81
C ILE A 108 -11.51 -6.28 -15.57
N GLY A 109 -10.89 -6.32 -14.39
CA GLY A 109 -11.60 -6.58 -13.14
C GLY A 109 -12.65 -5.53 -12.79
N LEU A 110 -12.42 -4.25 -13.14
CA LEU A 110 -13.40 -3.19 -12.90
C LEU A 110 -14.57 -3.27 -13.88
N VAL A 111 -14.29 -3.54 -15.16
CA VAL A 111 -15.33 -3.78 -16.18
C VAL A 111 -16.19 -4.97 -15.79
N ALA A 112 -15.56 -6.08 -15.40
CA ALA A 112 -16.25 -7.29 -14.94
C ALA A 112 -17.15 -7.00 -13.73
N LYS A 113 -16.64 -6.28 -12.72
CA LYS A 113 -17.42 -5.89 -11.54
C LYS A 113 -18.62 -5.02 -11.91
N ARG A 114 -18.43 -4.01 -12.78
CA ARG A 114 -19.50 -3.07 -13.16
C ARG A 114 -20.62 -3.78 -13.91
N LEU A 115 -20.27 -4.65 -14.86
CA LEU A 115 -21.24 -5.40 -15.67
C LEU A 115 -21.73 -6.70 -15.02
N GLN A 116 -21.33 -6.98 -13.77
CA GLN A 116 -21.65 -8.23 -13.06
C GLN A 116 -21.27 -9.50 -13.83
N LEU A 117 -20.13 -9.45 -14.52
CA LEU A 117 -19.56 -10.57 -15.27
C LEU A 117 -18.37 -11.16 -14.52
N SER A 118 -18.02 -12.41 -14.82
CA SER A 118 -16.74 -12.96 -14.39
C SER A 118 -15.59 -12.32 -15.19
N ARG A 119 -14.41 -12.19 -14.55
CA ARG A 119 -13.21 -11.70 -15.23
C ARG A 119 -12.86 -12.53 -16.47
N GLN A 120 -13.03 -13.85 -16.39
CA GLN A 120 -12.81 -14.79 -17.50
C GLN A 120 -13.75 -14.52 -18.68
N ARG A 121 -15.01 -14.13 -18.41
CA ARG A 121 -15.95 -13.81 -19.49
C ARG A 121 -15.53 -12.56 -20.25
N VAL A 122 -15.09 -11.52 -19.54
CA VAL A 122 -14.58 -10.28 -20.16
C VAL A 122 -13.30 -10.57 -20.95
N ASP A 123 -12.37 -11.35 -20.38
CA ASP A 123 -11.14 -11.78 -21.07
C ASP A 123 -11.44 -12.54 -22.36
N LYS A 124 -12.40 -13.48 -22.33
CA LYS A 124 -12.84 -14.21 -23.52
C LYS A 124 -13.40 -13.28 -24.60
N ILE A 125 -14.25 -12.30 -24.23
CA ILE A 125 -14.80 -11.32 -25.18
C ILE A 125 -13.68 -10.54 -25.88
N LEU A 126 -12.65 -10.14 -25.13
CA LEU A 126 -11.52 -9.41 -25.67
C LEU A 126 -10.69 -10.29 -26.62
N ARG A 127 -10.38 -11.53 -26.23
CA ARG A 127 -9.69 -12.49 -27.11
C ARG A 127 -10.46 -12.78 -28.40
N ASP A 128 -11.77 -13.02 -28.29
CA ASP A 128 -12.63 -13.29 -29.45
C ASP A 128 -12.61 -12.09 -30.41
N TYR A 129 -12.57 -10.86 -29.89
CA TYR A 129 -12.43 -9.63 -30.68
C TYR A 129 -11.04 -9.52 -31.34
N GLU A 130 -9.96 -9.85 -30.62
CA GLU A 130 -8.60 -9.84 -31.18
C GLU A 130 -8.46 -10.81 -32.35
N VAL A 131 -9.03 -12.02 -32.23
CA VAL A 131 -9.05 -13.03 -33.29
C VAL A 131 -9.85 -12.53 -34.51
N ALA A 132 -10.98 -11.88 -34.28
CA ALA A 132 -11.86 -11.40 -35.35
C ALA A 132 -11.30 -10.16 -36.10
N PHE A 133 -10.57 -9.27 -35.41
CA PHE A 133 -10.18 -7.97 -35.96
C PHE A 133 -8.67 -7.69 -35.97
N GLY A 134 -7.84 -8.66 -35.58
CA GLY A 134 -6.37 -8.62 -35.72
C GLY A 134 -5.64 -7.56 -34.90
N ASN A 135 -6.30 -6.92 -33.93
CA ASN A 135 -5.76 -5.76 -33.22
C ASN A 135 -5.44 -6.12 -31.77
N LYS A 136 -4.14 -6.20 -31.41
CA LYS A 136 -3.68 -6.56 -30.06
C LYS A 136 -4.09 -5.48 -29.06
N SER A 137 -5.13 -5.76 -28.30
CA SER A 137 -5.53 -4.92 -27.19
C SER A 137 -4.60 -5.17 -26.01
N ASN A 138 -3.51 -4.40 -25.94
CA ASN A 138 -2.50 -4.51 -24.89
C ASN A 138 -3.15 -4.17 -23.53
N HIS A 139 -3.61 -5.17 -22.79
CA HIS A 139 -4.19 -5.04 -21.46
C HIS A 139 -3.13 -5.35 -20.39
N PRO A 140 -2.96 -4.49 -19.38
CA PRO A 140 -2.04 -4.72 -18.27
C PRO A 140 -2.52 -5.78 -17.28
#